data_AF-A0A2H6LLF5-F1
#
_entry.id   AF-A0A2H6LLF5-F1
#
_cell.length_a   1.000
_cell.length_b   1.000
_cell.length_c   1.000
_cell.angle_alpha   90.00
_cell.angle_beta   90.00
_cell.angle_gamma   90.00
#
_symmetry.space_group_name_H-M   'P 1'
#
loop_
_entity.id
_entity.type
_entity.pdbx_description
1 polymer ?
#
loop_
_entity_poly.entity_id
_entity_poly.type
_entity_poly.pdbx_seq_one_letter_code
_entity_poly.pdbx_strand_id
1 'polypeptide(L)'
;MSLLRNEPSDWQSHTETSYIPIYHKGSLVGFFKQEYVNEILYFLNEEEVLKKALKKACSDLLKKTGGDTSKVNYLVQKYIKVSERPKFGMRAIALLLQERQKELDLNNQEFAKFCDTFKISPTELNNIYAGEAIDDNLLAPISRVLGISKERVQEVRDGGEAQTGT
;
A
#
# COMPACT_ATOMS: atom_id res chain seq x y z
N MET A 1 -58.35 -26.93 18.34
CA MET A 1 -57.74 -26.64 17.02
C MET A 1 -58.07 -25.18 16.71
N SER A 2 -57.17 -24.22 16.49
CA SER A 2 -55.76 -24.22 16.08
C SER A 2 -55.24 -22.78 16.30
N LEU A 3 -54.25 -22.57 17.17
CA LEU A 3 -53.60 -21.27 17.42
C LEU A 3 -52.13 -21.24 16.93
N LEU A 4 -51.73 -22.18 16.07
CA LEU A 4 -50.33 -22.38 15.61
C LEU A 4 -50.03 -21.76 14.24
N ARG A 5 -50.71 -20.68 13.82
CA ARG A 5 -50.52 -20.07 12.47
C ARG A 5 -49.86 -18.69 12.47
N ASN A 6 -49.48 -18.15 13.63
CA ASN A 6 -48.92 -16.80 13.72
C ASN A 6 -47.42 -16.76 14.03
N GLU A 7 -46.75 -17.91 14.10
CA GLU A 7 -45.28 -17.95 14.18
C GLU A 7 -44.72 -18.01 12.76
N PRO A 8 -43.81 -17.09 12.40
CA PRO A 8 -43.22 -17.11 11.08
C PRO A 8 -42.38 -18.38 10.94
N SER A 9 -42.65 -19.16 9.89
CA SER A 9 -41.93 -20.40 9.60
C SER A 9 -40.42 -20.16 9.59
N ASP A 10 -39.65 -21.17 10.04
CA ASP A 10 -38.17 -21.13 10.02
C ASP A 10 -37.60 -20.89 8.61
N TRP A 11 -38.37 -21.21 7.58
CA TRP A 11 -38.02 -21.04 6.17
C TRP A 11 -38.90 -19.97 5.54
N GLN A 12 -38.29 -18.86 5.11
CA GLN A 12 -38.97 -17.70 4.51
C GLN A 12 -38.35 -17.32 3.17
N SER A 13 -39.17 -17.04 2.17
CA SER A 13 -38.73 -16.46 0.90
C SER A 13 -39.02 -14.97 0.88
N HIS A 14 -37.97 -14.17 0.64
CA HIS A 14 -38.09 -12.72 0.50
C HIS A 14 -38.01 -12.37 -0.99
N THR A 15 -39.17 -12.33 -1.66
CA THR A 15 -39.27 -12.10 -3.11
C THR A 15 -38.90 -10.69 -3.55
N GLU A 16 -38.76 -9.76 -2.61
CA GLU A 16 -38.42 -8.36 -2.89
C GLU A 16 -36.92 -8.11 -3.07
N THR A 17 -36.06 -9.08 -2.69
CA THR A 17 -34.61 -8.92 -2.81
C THR A 17 -34.09 -9.56 -4.10
N SER A 18 -33.78 -8.74 -5.11
CA SER A 18 -33.13 -9.19 -6.34
C SER A 18 -31.63 -9.37 -6.15
N TYR A 19 -31.15 -10.57 -6.44
CA TYR A 19 -29.74 -10.93 -6.40
C TYR A 19 -29.18 -11.08 -7.82
N ILE A 20 -27.99 -10.52 -8.06
CA ILE A 20 -27.29 -10.56 -9.35
C ILE A 20 -26.12 -11.54 -9.24
N PRO A 21 -25.97 -12.48 -10.19
CA PRO A 21 -24.82 -13.39 -10.23
C PRO A 21 -23.54 -12.64 -10.58
N ILE A 22 -22.46 -12.97 -9.88
CA ILE A 22 -21.13 -12.39 -10.07
C ILE A 22 -20.20 -13.45 -10.63
N TYR A 23 -19.47 -13.10 -11.68
CA TYR A 23 -18.56 -13.99 -12.37
C TYR A 23 -17.12 -13.49 -12.26
N HIS A 24 -16.20 -14.41 -12.01
CA HIS A 24 -14.77 -14.16 -12.11
C HIS A 24 -14.18 -15.14 -13.13
N LYS A 25 -13.58 -14.61 -14.20
CA LYS A 25 -12.99 -15.39 -15.30
C LYS A 25 -13.94 -16.44 -15.90
N GLY A 26 -15.23 -16.11 -16.01
CA GLY A 26 -16.28 -16.98 -16.55
C GLY A 26 -16.89 -17.96 -15.54
N SER A 27 -16.33 -18.07 -14.33
CA SER A 27 -16.89 -18.90 -13.26
C SER A 27 -17.80 -18.08 -12.34
N LEU A 28 -18.98 -18.60 -12.03
CA LEU A 28 -19.89 -18.02 -11.04
C LEU A 28 -19.23 -18.11 -9.65
N VAL A 29 -19.03 -16.97 -9.00
CA VAL A 29 -18.40 -16.89 -7.67
C VAL A 29 -19.38 -16.52 -6.56
N GLY A 30 -20.57 -16.03 -6.90
CA GLY A 30 -21.59 -15.73 -5.90
C GLY A 30 -22.70 -14.84 -6.44
N PHE A 31 -23.48 -14.29 -5.52
CA PHE A 31 -24.58 -13.39 -5.82
C PHE A 31 -24.53 -12.20 -4.88
N PHE A 32 -24.76 -11.00 -5.40
CA PHE A 32 -24.91 -9.78 -4.58
C PHE A 32 -26.29 -9.19 -4.72
N LYS A 33 -26.77 -8.53 -3.68
CA LYS A 33 -27.96 -7.67 -3.78
C LYS A 33 -27.68 -6.59 -4.80
N GLN A 34 -28.65 -6.33 -5.67
CA GLN A 34 -28.52 -5.38 -6.77
C GLN A 34 -27.97 -4.01 -6.35
N GLU A 35 -28.37 -3.50 -5.19
CA GLU A 35 -27.92 -2.21 -4.66
C GLU A 35 -26.40 -2.10 -4.43
N TYR A 36 -25.72 -3.19 -4.09
CA TYR A 36 -24.26 -3.19 -3.82
C TYR A 36 -23.42 -3.64 -5.01
N VAL A 37 -24.03 -4.16 -6.08
CA VAL A 37 -23.29 -4.79 -7.19
C VAL A 37 -22.30 -3.83 -7.83
N ASN A 38 -22.72 -2.59 -8.09
CA ASN A 38 -21.85 -1.60 -8.73
C ASN A 38 -20.65 -1.22 -7.86
N GLU A 39 -20.89 -1.00 -6.56
CA GLU A 39 -19.84 -0.65 -5.61
C GLU A 39 -18.85 -1.79 -5.43
N ILE A 40 -19.34 -3.01 -5.21
CA ILE A 40 -18.46 -4.18 -5.04
C ILE A 40 -17.70 -4.48 -6.33
N LEU A 41 -18.33 -4.40 -7.50
CA LEU A 41 -17.63 -4.58 -8.78
C LEU A 41 -16.57 -3.51 -9.01
N TYR A 42 -16.81 -2.27 -8.60
CA TYR A 42 -15.79 -1.22 -8.66
C TYR A 42 -14.56 -1.61 -7.82
N PHE A 43 -14.76 -1.98 -6.56
CA PHE A 43 -13.66 -2.40 -5.68
C PHE A 43 -12.92 -3.65 -6.20
N LEU A 44 -13.66 -4.67 -6.65
CA LEU A 44 -13.07 -5.91 -7.18
C LEU A 44 -12.24 -5.69 -8.45
N ASN A 45 -12.47 -4.60 -9.18
CA ASN A 45 -11.75 -4.27 -10.42
C ASN A 45 -10.80 -3.06 -10.26
N GLU A 46 -10.66 -2.50 -9.07
CA GLU A 46 -9.96 -1.24 -8.84
C GLU A 46 -8.51 -1.28 -9.36
N GLU A 47 -7.75 -2.34 -9.03
CA GLU A 47 -6.37 -2.50 -9.49
C GLU A 47 -6.26 -2.51 -11.02
N GLU A 48 -7.14 -3.25 -11.70
CA GLU A 48 -7.17 -3.33 -13.17
C GLU A 48 -7.56 -1.98 -13.80
N VAL A 49 -8.50 -1.26 -13.20
CA VAL A 49 -8.90 0.09 -13.62
C VAL A 49 -7.74 1.06 -13.49
N LEU A 50 -7.06 1.09 -12.33
CA LEU A 50 -5.90 1.93 -12.08
C LEU A 50 -4.74 1.63 -13.04
N LYS A 51 -4.45 0.35 -13.27
CA LYS A 51 -3.41 -0.08 -14.21
C LYS A 51 -3.70 0.35 -15.65
N LYS A 52 -4.96 0.26 -16.09
CA LYS A 52 -5.40 0.76 -17.40
C LYS A 52 -5.28 2.28 -17.51
N ALA A 53 -5.66 3.01 -16.46
CA ALA A 53 -5.53 4.46 -16.40
C ALA A 53 -4.05 4.90 -16.48
N LEU A 54 -3.17 4.25 -15.73
CA LEU A 54 -1.72 4.49 -15.77
C LEU A 54 -1.15 4.20 -17.16
N LYS A 55 -1.53 3.08 -17.78
CA LYS A 55 -1.12 2.74 -19.16
C LYS A 55 -1.54 3.81 -20.17
N LYS A 56 -2.75 4.35 -20.03
CA LYS A 56 -3.24 5.44 -20.87
C LYS A 56 -2.42 6.71 -20.66
N ALA A 57 -2.19 7.11 -19.41
CA ALA A 57 -1.38 8.27 -19.08
C ALA A 57 0.06 8.17 -19.64
N CYS A 58 0.73 7.03 -19.48
CA CYS A 58 2.06 6.80 -20.04
C CYS A 58 2.07 6.87 -21.58
N SER A 59 1.01 6.33 -22.22
CA SER A 59 0.85 6.37 -23.67
C SER A 59 0.66 7.79 -24.19
N ASP A 60 -0.20 8.57 -23.53
CA ASP A 60 -0.48 9.96 -23.89
C ASP A 60 0.74 10.85 -23.65
N LEU A 61 1.51 10.60 -22.58
CA LEU A 61 2.77 11.27 -22.32
C LEU A 61 3.78 11.02 -23.43
N LEU A 62 4.03 9.75 -23.78
CA LEU A 62 4.97 9.39 -24.84
C LEU A 62 4.57 10.00 -26.19
N LYS A 63 3.28 9.98 -26.53
CA LYS A 63 2.78 10.64 -27.75
C LYS A 63 3.06 12.15 -27.75
N LYS A 64 2.82 12.83 -26.63
CA LYS A 64 3.06 14.27 -26.50
C LYS A 64 4.55 14.63 -26.58
N THR A 65 5.44 13.80 -26.08
CA THR A 65 6.89 14.06 -26.06
C THR A 65 7.63 13.49 -27.28
N GLY A 66 6.92 12.94 -28.28
CA GLY A 66 7.54 12.28 -29.43
C GLY A 66 8.33 11.01 -29.08
N GLY A 67 8.00 10.39 -27.95
CA GLY A 67 8.64 9.18 -27.45
C GLY A 67 8.10 7.89 -28.05
N ASP A 68 8.86 6.81 -27.87
CA ASP A 68 8.53 5.49 -28.39
C ASP A 68 7.39 4.80 -27.60
N THR A 69 6.22 4.71 -28.22
CA THR A 69 5.03 4.05 -27.65
C THR A 69 5.20 2.56 -27.36
N SER A 70 6.19 1.88 -27.93
CA SER A 70 6.49 0.47 -27.59
C SER A 70 6.98 0.32 -26.14
N LYS A 71 7.49 1.41 -25.54
CA LYS A 71 8.02 1.44 -24.16
C LYS A 71 6.96 1.71 -23.08
N VAL A 72 5.68 1.85 -23.44
CA VAL A 72 4.60 2.12 -22.48
C VAL A 72 4.58 1.09 -21.34
N ASN A 73 4.65 -0.20 -21.67
CA ASN A 73 4.62 -1.25 -20.64
C ASN A 73 5.82 -1.17 -19.70
N TYR A 74 7.01 -0.83 -20.23
CA TYR A 74 8.20 -0.60 -19.42
C TYR A 74 8.01 0.57 -18.45
N LEU A 75 7.45 1.70 -18.91
CA LEU A 75 7.18 2.86 -18.05
C LEU A 75 6.16 2.54 -16.95
N VAL A 76 5.07 1.84 -17.30
CA VAL A 76 4.05 1.40 -16.33
C VAL A 76 4.70 0.56 -15.24
N GLN A 77 5.50 -0.44 -15.61
CA GLN A 77 6.20 -1.30 -14.65
C GLN A 77 7.20 -0.52 -13.79
N LYS A 78 7.94 0.42 -14.39
CA LYS A 78 8.85 1.31 -13.67
C LYS A 78 8.11 2.14 -12.63
N TYR A 79 6.99 2.75 -12.99
CA TYR A 79 6.22 3.59 -12.07
C TYR A 79 5.56 2.78 -10.96
N ILE A 80 5.03 1.59 -11.25
CA ILE A 80 4.50 0.68 -10.23
C ILE A 80 5.61 0.35 -9.21
N LYS A 81 6.78 -0.08 -9.67
CA LYS A 81 7.93 -0.38 -8.78
C LYS A 81 8.39 0.80 -7.93
N VAL A 82 8.27 2.03 -8.45
CA VAL A 82 8.63 3.24 -7.68
C VAL A 82 7.53 3.62 -6.68
N SER A 83 6.27 3.32 -6.99
CA SER A 83 5.13 3.54 -6.10
C SER A 83 4.97 2.46 -5.03
N GLU A 84 5.57 1.28 -5.23
CA GLU A 84 5.58 0.22 -4.23
C GLU A 84 6.27 0.73 -2.96
N ARG A 85 5.58 0.51 -1.83
CA ARG A 85 6.12 0.83 -0.51
C ARG A 85 7.43 0.08 -0.33
N PRO A 86 8.58 0.77 -0.18
CA PRO A 86 9.86 0.11 0.00
C PRO A 86 9.80 -0.72 1.29
N LYS A 87 9.91 -2.04 1.15
CA LYS A 87 9.90 -2.98 2.29
C LYS A 87 11.26 -3.04 2.98
N PHE A 88 12.32 -2.84 2.20
CA PHE A 88 13.70 -2.94 2.66
C PHE A 88 14.58 -1.86 2.02
N GLY A 89 15.80 -1.70 2.54
CA GLY A 89 16.78 -0.74 2.08
C GLY A 89 16.62 0.65 2.70
N MET A 90 17.49 1.56 2.27
CA MET A 90 17.58 2.94 2.77
C MET A 90 16.25 3.69 2.62
N ARG A 91 15.55 3.45 1.50
CA ARG A 91 14.22 4.03 1.25
C ARG A 91 13.14 3.53 2.21
N ALA A 92 13.26 2.31 2.72
CA ALA A 92 12.33 1.80 3.73
C ALA A 92 12.54 2.51 5.07
N ILE A 93 13.80 2.73 5.47
CA ILE A 93 14.13 3.52 6.67
C ILE A 93 13.66 4.96 6.54
N ALA A 94 13.92 5.59 5.39
CA ALA A 94 13.41 6.94 5.08
C ALA A 94 11.89 7.02 5.21
N LEU A 95 11.16 6.03 4.69
CA LEU A 95 9.71 5.96 4.82
C LEU A 95 9.28 5.82 6.27
N LEU A 96 9.89 4.93 7.05
CA LEU A 96 9.57 4.77 8.47
C LEU A 96 9.76 6.07 9.26
N LEU A 97 10.81 6.84 8.95
CA LEU A 97 11.04 8.13 9.57
C LEU A 97 9.96 9.16 9.17
N GLN A 98 9.52 9.16 7.91
CA GLN A 98 8.41 10.04 7.47
C GLN A 98 7.07 9.66 8.12
N GLU A 99 6.82 8.36 8.30
CA GLU A 99 5.62 7.91 9.03
C GLU A 99 5.69 8.31 10.48
N ARG A 100 6.86 8.15 11.11
CA ARG A 100 7.07 8.59 12.48
C ARG A 100 6.90 10.10 12.64
N GLN A 101 7.37 10.88 11.68
CA GLN A 101 7.12 12.32 11.63
C GLN A 101 5.62 12.65 11.64
N LYS A 102 4.84 11.95 10.80
CA LYS A 102 3.38 12.14 10.72
C LYS A 102 2.67 11.71 12.00
N GLU A 103 3.08 10.59 12.60
CA GLU A 103 2.53 10.12 13.88
C GLU A 103 2.75 11.11 15.02
N LEU A 104 3.90 11.81 15.00
CA LEU A 104 4.25 12.83 15.97
C LEU A 104 3.65 14.20 15.64
N ASP A 105 2.97 14.35 14.50
CA ASP A 105 2.41 15.60 13.98
C ASP A 105 3.44 16.74 13.93
N LEU A 106 4.66 16.43 13.48
CA LEU A 106 5.77 17.39 13.40
C LEU A 106 6.00 17.86 11.96
N ASN A 107 6.24 19.16 11.79
CA ASN A 107 6.73 19.68 10.52
C ASN A 107 8.21 19.30 10.30
N ASN A 108 8.74 19.54 9.09
CA ASN A 108 10.10 19.11 8.73
C ASN A 108 11.19 19.71 9.64
N GLN A 109 11.04 20.96 10.08
CA GLN A 109 12.03 21.61 10.94
C GLN A 109 11.97 21.08 12.38
N GLU A 110 10.77 20.82 12.87
CA GLU A 110 10.56 20.23 14.20
C GLU A 110 11.06 18.79 14.26
N PHE A 111 10.78 18.00 13.22
CA PHE A 111 11.24 16.62 13.13
C PHE A 111 12.76 16.53 13.02
N ALA A 112 13.41 17.42 12.25
CA ALA A 112 14.86 17.48 12.21
C ALA A 112 15.47 17.76 13.58
N LYS A 113 14.90 18.71 14.35
CA LYS A 113 15.33 18.98 15.74
C LYS A 113 15.08 17.79 16.67
N PHE A 114 13.94 17.12 16.51
CA PHE A 114 13.61 15.91 17.28
C PHE A 114 14.66 14.82 17.03
N CYS A 115 14.97 14.52 15.77
CA CYS A 115 16.01 13.56 15.38
C CYS A 115 17.40 13.93 15.92
N ASP A 116 17.73 15.22 15.96
CA ASP A 116 19.00 15.73 16.49
C ASP A 116 19.16 15.39 17.99
N THR A 117 18.06 15.40 18.78
CA THR A 117 18.10 14.96 20.19
C THR A 117 18.50 13.48 20.37
N PHE A 118 18.29 12.66 19.33
CA PHE A 118 18.69 11.26 19.30
C PHE A 118 20.03 11.02 18.60
N LYS A 119 20.78 12.08 18.29
CA LYS A 119 22.07 12.05 17.58
C LYS A 119 21.95 11.64 16.10
N ILE A 120 20.89 12.08 15.44
CA ILE A 120 20.80 12.07 13.97
C ILE A 120 20.81 13.52 13.51
N SER A 121 21.95 13.98 13.01
CA SER A 121 22.10 15.36 12.55
C SER A 121 21.19 15.64 11.34
N PRO A 122 20.86 16.92 11.07
CA PRO A 122 20.09 17.30 9.89
C PRO A 122 20.72 16.82 8.57
N THR A 123 22.05 16.78 8.49
CA THR A 123 22.77 16.28 7.31
C THR A 123 22.58 14.78 7.15
N GLU A 124 22.75 13.99 8.21
CA GLU A 124 22.52 12.54 8.16
C GLU A 124 21.05 12.22 7.82
N LEU A 125 20.11 12.98 8.39
CA LEU A 125 18.69 12.84 8.08
C LEU A 125 18.40 13.10 6.59
N ASN A 126 19.00 14.15 6.01
CA ASN A 126 18.87 14.44 4.58
C ASN A 126 19.50 13.34 3.71
N ASN A 127 20.65 12.79 4.11
CA ASN A 127 21.31 11.70 3.40
C ASN A 127 20.44 10.44 3.40
N ILE A 128 19.80 10.12 4.53
CA ILE A 128 18.83 9.02 4.64
C ILE A 128 17.66 9.23 3.66
N TYR A 129 17.10 10.45 3.59
CA TYR A 129 16.01 10.75 2.65
C TYR A 129 16.43 10.73 1.17
N ALA A 130 17.70 11.03 0.89
CA ALA A 130 18.27 10.86 -0.44
C ALA A 130 18.50 9.38 -0.82
N GLY A 131 18.40 8.47 0.15
CA GLY A 131 18.64 7.04 -0.02
C GLY A 131 20.12 6.67 0.00
N GLU A 132 20.97 7.49 0.61
CA GLU A 132 22.39 7.19 0.80
C GLU A 132 22.59 6.07 1.84
N ALA A 133 23.78 5.47 1.82
CA ALA A 133 24.13 4.39 2.74
C ALA A 133 24.05 4.86 4.21
N ILE A 134 23.47 4.01 5.05
CA ILE A 134 23.29 4.28 6.48
C ILE A 134 24.36 3.54 7.25
N ASP A 135 25.27 4.29 7.88
CA ASP A 135 26.31 3.74 8.74
C ASP A 135 25.72 2.97 9.93
N ASP A 136 26.39 1.89 10.36
CA ASP A 136 25.97 1.06 11.50
C ASP A 136 25.82 1.87 12.81
N ASN A 137 26.58 2.96 12.93
CA ASN A 137 26.51 3.88 14.06
C ASN A 137 25.14 4.57 14.17
N LEU A 138 24.44 4.76 13.05
CA LEU A 138 23.12 5.40 13.00
C LEU A 138 21.97 4.44 13.32
N LEU A 139 22.21 3.12 13.34
CA LEU A 139 21.16 2.15 13.64
C LEU A 139 20.53 2.35 15.02
N ALA A 140 21.34 2.61 16.05
CA ALA A 140 20.83 2.83 17.40
C ALA A 140 20.13 4.19 17.60
N PRO A 141 20.63 5.32 17.06
CA PRO A 141 19.87 6.57 16.94
C PRO A 141 18.51 6.39 16.24
N ILE A 142 18.50 5.76 15.06
CA ILE A 142 17.28 5.54 14.26
C ILE A 142 16.28 4.65 15.02
N SER A 143 16.76 3.61 15.70
CA SER A 143 15.89 2.71 16.46
C SER A 143 15.12 3.46 17.58
N ARG A 144 15.77 4.42 18.24
CA ARG A 144 15.14 5.26 19.28
C ARG A 144 14.09 6.20 18.72
N VAL A 145 14.36 6.85 17.59
CA VAL A 145 13.40 7.73 16.90
C VAL A 145 12.16 6.95 16.48
N LEU A 146 12.37 5.78 15.87
CA LEU A 146 11.30 4.92 15.35
C LEU A 146 10.56 4.13 16.44
N GLY A 147 11.11 4.01 17.64
CA GLY A 147 10.53 3.21 18.73
C GLY A 147 10.55 1.70 18.48
N ILE A 148 11.50 1.21 17.67
CA ILE A 148 11.68 -0.21 17.35
C ILE A 148 13.08 -0.69 17.77
N SER A 149 13.32 -2.00 17.78
CA SER A 149 14.64 -2.54 18.14
C SER A 149 15.71 -2.22 17.09
N LYS A 150 16.99 -2.17 17.50
CA LYS A 150 18.11 -1.93 16.59
C LYS A 150 18.21 -3.04 15.53
N GLU A 151 17.97 -4.27 15.94
CA GLU A 151 17.96 -5.46 15.08
C GLU A 151 16.89 -5.31 13.99
N ARG A 152 15.70 -4.78 14.35
CA ARG A 152 14.64 -4.54 13.38
C ARG A 152 14.99 -3.45 12.37
N VAL A 153 15.64 -2.37 12.81
CA VAL A 153 16.17 -1.34 11.89
C VAL A 153 17.18 -1.95 10.93
N GLN A 154 18.07 -2.80 11.44
CA GLN A 154 19.07 -3.50 10.65
C GLN A 154 18.43 -4.45 9.62
N GLU A 155 17.45 -5.27 10.02
CA GLU A 155 16.70 -6.14 9.11
C GLU A 155 16.04 -5.36 7.96
N VAL A 156 15.40 -4.23 8.29
CA VAL A 156 14.75 -3.36 7.29
C VAL A 156 15.78 -2.75 6.35
N ARG A 157 16.94 -2.30 6.88
CA ARG A 157 18.02 -1.74 6.04
C ARG A 157 18.63 -2.79 5.12
N ASP A 158 18.97 -3.95 5.66
CA ASP A 158 19.78 -4.96 4.97
C ASP A 158 18.94 -5.89 4.07
N GLY A 159 17.62 -5.89 4.25
CA GLY A 159 16.73 -6.72 3.44
C GLY A 159 16.73 -8.17 3.87
N GLY A 160 16.53 -8.40 5.18
CA GLY A 160 16.45 -9.74 5.72
C GLY A 160 15.26 -10.51 5.15
N GLU A 161 15.48 -11.30 4.09
CA GLU A 161 14.79 -12.58 4.00
C GLU A 161 15.19 -13.35 5.26
N ALA A 162 14.23 -13.60 6.13
CA ALA A 162 14.35 -14.73 7.01
C ALA A 162 14.56 -15.94 6.09
N GLN A 163 15.80 -16.42 6.01
CA GLN A 163 16.07 -17.81 5.71
C GLN A 163 15.41 -18.61 6.83
N THR A 164 14.08 -18.81 6.74
CA THR A 164 13.43 -19.92 7.40
C THR A 164 13.91 -21.15 6.67
N GLY A 165 14.97 -21.75 7.21
CA GLY A 165 15.35 -23.11 6.86
C GLY A 165 14.19 -24.05 7.15
N THR A 166 13.82 -24.87 6.17
CA THR A 166 13.91 -26.33 6.20
C THR A 166 13.76 -26.83 4.77
#